data_AF-K5WF64-F1
#
_entry.id   AF-K5WF64-F1
#
_cell.length_a   1.000
_cell.length_b   1.000
_cell.length_c   1.000
_cell.angle_alpha   90.00
_cell.angle_beta   90.00
_cell.angle_gamma   90.00
#
_symmetry.space_group_name_H-M   'P 1'
#
loop_
_entity.id
_entity.type
_entity.pdbx_description
1 polymer ?
#
loop_
_entity_poly.entity_id
_entity_poly.type
_entity_poly.pdbx_seq_one_letter_code
_entity_poly.pdbx_strand_id
1 'polypeptide(L)'
;MIKVANYTFTKLSAAKLDKHTKGCMPIWYHLGSSLPLSRLQSLPQTSCLWSIHRVYAVSDALRITVRLNAQLPQCHLHRKNCGCNPCRLNHEASCCSSNKCCMLANELIANLRLRWHPSHLLPVDNLTVTD
;
A
#
# COMPACT_ATOMS: atom_id res chain seq x y z
N MET A 1 27.36 10.62 -6.17
CA MET A 1 28.31 9.49 -6.13
C MET A 1 29.30 9.80 -5.01
N ILE A 2 29.20 9.15 -3.83
CA ILE A 2 30.11 9.43 -2.71
C ILE A 2 31.17 8.33 -2.67
N LYS A 3 32.44 8.74 -2.77
CA LYS A 3 33.63 7.90 -2.90
C LYS A 3 34.42 7.90 -1.58
N VAL A 4 33.77 7.62 -0.46
CA VAL A 4 34.38 7.76 0.89
C VAL A 4 33.86 6.66 1.84
N ALA A 5 34.09 5.39 1.51
CA ALA A 5 33.74 4.28 2.41
C ALA A 5 34.89 3.29 2.64
N ASN A 6 36.05 3.51 2.02
CA ASN A 6 37.14 2.53 2.05
C ASN A 6 38.20 2.77 3.15
N TYR A 7 38.08 3.83 3.96
CA TYR A 7 39.05 4.16 5.02
C TYR A 7 38.49 4.20 6.44
N THR A 8 37.17 4.08 6.60
CA THR A 8 36.51 4.08 7.91
C THR A 8 35.55 2.90 7.95
N PHE A 9 35.52 2.17 9.07
CA PHE A 9 34.56 1.08 9.37
C PHE A 9 33.11 1.59 9.54
N THR A 10 32.72 2.61 8.78
CA THR A 10 31.43 3.27 8.84
C THR A 10 30.43 2.54 7.95
N LYS A 11 29.47 1.87 8.57
CA LYS A 11 28.30 1.31 7.88
C LYS A 11 27.31 2.44 7.59
N LEU A 12 27.10 2.74 6.32
CA LEU A 12 26.00 3.62 5.90
C LEU A 12 24.68 2.88 6.10
N SER A 13 23.90 3.29 7.08
CA SER A 13 22.51 2.85 7.23
C SER A 13 21.61 3.76 6.39
N ALA A 14 20.71 3.16 5.62
CA ALA A 14 19.67 3.92 4.94
C ALA A 14 18.73 4.52 5.99
N ALA A 15 18.36 5.79 5.84
CA ALA A 15 17.44 6.49 6.76
C ALA A 15 16.19 5.64 7.05
N LYS A 16 15.89 5.47 8.34
CA LYS A 16 14.65 4.79 8.78
C LYS A 16 13.48 5.70 8.41
N LEU A 17 12.59 5.22 7.53
CA LEU A 17 11.36 5.92 7.20
C LEU A 17 10.30 5.69 8.28
N ASP A 18 9.63 6.76 8.68
CA ASP A 18 8.48 6.70 9.57
C ASP A 18 7.22 6.20 8.85
N LYS A 19 6.16 5.94 9.61
CA LYS A 19 4.90 5.40 9.08
C LYS A 19 4.24 6.34 8.06
N HIS A 20 4.28 7.65 8.29
CA HIS A 20 3.66 8.62 7.40
C HIS A 20 4.37 8.61 6.05
N THR A 21 5.72 8.71 6.05
CA THR A 21 6.49 8.70 4.81
C THR A 21 6.26 7.42 4.01
N LYS A 22 6.27 6.23 4.65
CA LYS A 22 5.92 4.96 4.00
C LYS A 22 4.51 4.98 3.40
N GLY A 23 3.55 5.59 4.09
CA GLY A 23 2.17 5.72 3.64
C GLY A 23 1.97 6.62 2.42
N CYS A 24 2.85 7.62 2.22
CA CYS A 24 2.81 8.55 1.09
C CYS A 24 3.53 8.02 -0.17
N MET A 25 4.23 6.89 -0.07
CA MET A 25 4.95 6.32 -1.22
C MET A 25 3.98 5.85 -2.30
N PRO A 26 4.35 5.96 -3.59
CA PRO A 26 3.51 5.52 -4.70
C PRO A 26 3.33 4.00 -4.68
N ILE A 27 2.10 3.50 -4.75
CA ILE A 27 1.83 2.04 -4.60
C ILE A 27 2.11 1.24 -5.89
N TRP A 28 1.91 1.83 -7.07
CA TRP A 28 2.01 1.12 -8.35
C TRP A 28 3.44 0.83 -8.79
N TYR A 29 4.33 1.79 -8.56
CA TYR A 29 5.76 1.71 -8.86
C TYR A 29 6.57 1.58 -7.57
N HIS A 30 5.98 0.95 -6.56
CA HIS A 30 6.57 0.91 -5.23
C HIS A 30 7.87 0.10 -5.24
N LEU A 31 8.98 0.71 -4.79
CA LEU A 31 10.32 0.08 -4.85
C LEU A 31 10.40 -1.25 -4.06
N GLY A 32 9.55 -1.38 -3.05
CA GLY A 32 9.43 -2.55 -2.19
C GLY A 32 8.45 -3.61 -2.68
N SER A 33 7.83 -3.44 -3.86
CA SER A 33 6.86 -4.39 -4.39
C SER A 33 7.55 -5.59 -5.05
N SER A 34 7.07 -6.79 -4.77
CA SER A 34 7.41 -8.01 -5.53
C SER A 34 6.49 -8.24 -6.74
N LEU A 35 5.46 -7.40 -6.92
CA LEU A 35 4.43 -7.61 -7.92
C LEU A 35 4.85 -6.99 -9.27
N PRO A 36 4.92 -7.77 -10.37
CA PRO A 36 5.26 -7.22 -11.67
C PRO A 36 4.11 -6.37 -12.21
N LEU A 37 4.41 -5.12 -12.57
CA LEU A 37 3.40 -4.16 -13.06
C LEU A 37 2.69 -4.63 -14.34
N SER A 38 3.38 -5.37 -15.20
CA SER A 38 2.80 -5.95 -16.42
C SER A 38 1.60 -6.84 -16.14
N ARG A 39 1.60 -7.56 -15.02
CA ARG A 39 0.47 -8.42 -14.60
C ARG A 39 -0.73 -7.60 -14.13
N LEU A 40 -0.48 -6.39 -13.61
CA LEU A 40 -1.52 -5.50 -13.12
C LEU A 40 -2.22 -4.76 -14.27
N GLN A 41 -1.46 -4.32 -15.27
CA GLN A 41 -1.98 -3.48 -16.36
C GLN A 41 -3.08 -4.15 -17.19
N SER A 42 -3.13 -5.47 -17.25
CA SER A 42 -4.18 -6.22 -17.97
C SER A 42 -5.50 -6.30 -17.20
N LEU A 43 -5.52 -5.94 -15.90
CA LEU A 43 -6.70 -6.08 -15.07
C LEU A 43 -7.60 -4.83 -15.17
N PRO A 44 -8.92 -4.97 -15.39
CA PRO A 44 -9.85 -3.84 -15.37
C PRO A 44 -9.96 -3.18 -13.98
N GLN A 45 -9.57 -3.89 -12.92
CA GLN A 45 -9.51 -3.32 -11.57
C GLN A 45 -8.37 -2.30 -11.44
N THR A 46 -7.30 -2.42 -12.24
CA THR A 46 -6.18 -1.46 -12.21
C THR A 46 -6.64 -0.08 -12.67
N SER A 47 -7.32 -0.01 -13.81
CA SER A 47 -7.89 1.26 -14.29
C SER A 47 -8.93 1.80 -13.31
N CYS A 48 -9.80 0.95 -12.76
CA CYS A 48 -10.79 1.35 -11.76
C CYS A 48 -10.15 1.90 -10.48
N LEU A 49 -9.07 1.29 -9.99
CA LEU A 49 -8.33 1.78 -8.81
C LEU A 49 -7.68 3.14 -9.09
N TRP A 50 -7.18 3.38 -10.30
CA TRP A 50 -6.65 4.69 -10.70
C TRP A 50 -7.71 5.76 -10.84
N SER A 51 -8.75 5.54 -11.65
CA SER A 51 -9.67 6.60 -12.08
C SER A 51 -10.84 6.81 -11.11
N ILE A 52 -11.41 5.73 -10.59
CA ILE A 52 -12.59 5.79 -9.73
C ILE A 52 -12.18 5.89 -8.26
N HIS A 53 -11.29 5.00 -7.82
CA HIS A 53 -10.87 4.98 -6.41
C HIS A 53 -9.70 5.89 -6.07
N ARG A 54 -9.05 6.50 -7.08
CA ARG A 54 -7.93 7.45 -6.93
C ARG A 54 -6.80 6.94 -6.05
N VAL A 55 -6.41 5.68 -6.26
CA VAL A 55 -5.36 5.03 -5.49
C VAL A 55 -4.00 5.39 -6.06
N TYR A 56 -3.25 6.23 -5.37
CA TYR A 56 -1.90 6.63 -5.78
C TYR A 56 -0.85 6.24 -4.74
N ALA A 57 -1.17 6.36 -3.46
CA ALA A 57 -0.26 6.06 -2.36
C ALA A 57 -0.58 4.73 -1.66
N VAL A 58 0.39 4.22 -0.88
CA VAL A 58 0.18 3.02 -0.03
C VAL A 58 -0.99 3.24 0.93
N SER A 59 -1.12 4.44 1.49
CA SER A 59 -2.22 4.81 2.39
C SER A 59 -3.59 4.75 1.72
N ASP A 60 -3.71 5.09 0.43
CA ASP A 60 -4.97 4.97 -0.31
C ASP A 60 -5.38 3.51 -0.48
N ALA A 61 -4.41 2.66 -0.84
CA ALA A 61 -4.65 1.21 -0.93
C ALA A 61 -5.09 0.63 0.42
N LEU A 62 -4.42 1.02 1.52
CA LEU A 62 -4.79 0.58 2.88
C LEU A 62 -6.22 1.00 3.25
N ARG A 63 -6.64 2.23 2.94
CA ARG A 63 -8.01 2.71 3.20
C ARG A 63 -9.05 1.83 2.52
N ILE A 64 -8.76 1.40 1.29
CA ILE A 64 -9.66 0.53 0.52
C ILE A 64 -9.80 -0.85 1.16
N THR A 65 -8.72 -1.40 1.70
CA THR A 65 -8.69 -2.78 2.24
C THR A 65 -9.30 -2.90 3.63
N VAL A 66 -9.52 -1.79 4.34
CA VAL A 66 -10.14 -1.76 5.68
C VAL A 66 -11.41 -2.64 5.73
N ARG A 67 -12.26 -2.57 4.71
CA ARG A 67 -13.52 -3.34 4.64
C ARG A 67 -13.37 -4.86 4.51
N LEU A 68 -12.17 -5.37 4.19
CA LEU A 68 -11.89 -6.81 4.19
C LEU A 68 -11.63 -7.34 5.60
N ASN A 69 -11.40 -6.46 6.57
CA ASN A 69 -11.16 -6.89 7.94
C ASN A 69 -12.47 -7.36 8.58
N ALA A 70 -12.56 -8.67 8.83
CA ALA A 70 -13.71 -9.33 9.45
C ALA A 70 -14.00 -8.86 10.88
N GLN A 71 -13.06 -8.16 11.53
CA GLN A 71 -13.21 -7.63 12.88
C GLN A 71 -13.98 -6.30 12.92
N LEU A 72 -14.23 -5.66 11.78
CA LEU A 72 -15.06 -4.47 11.72
C LEU A 72 -16.53 -4.90 11.61
N PRO A 73 -17.46 -4.27 12.36
CA PRO A 73 -18.89 -4.57 12.33
C PRO A 73 -19.58 -4.20 11.01
N GLN A 74 -18.81 -3.93 9.95
CA GLN A 74 -19.35 -3.68 8.62
C GLN A 74 -19.67 -5.02 7.97
N CYS A 75 -20.94 -5.21 7.61
CA CYS A 75 -21.47 -6.37 6.90
C CYS A 75 -20.93 -6.47 5.45
N HIS A 76 -19.62 -6.34 5.25
CA HIS A 76 -18.98 -6.58 3.97
C HIS A 76 -19.04 -8.08 3.66
N LEU A 77 -19.44 -8.40 2.43
CA LEU A 77 -19.54 -9.76 1.95
C LEU A 77 -18.67 -9.88 0.72
N HIS A 78 -17.94 -10.99 0.61
CA HIS A 78 -17.00 -11.25 -0.47
C HIS A 78 -17.72 -11.65 -1.79
N ARG A 79 -18.65 -10.81 -2.25
CA ARG A 79 -19.50 -11.02 -3.43
C ARG A 79 -19.65 -9.72 -4.23
N LYS A 80 -20.00 -9.85 -5.52
CA LYS A 80 -20.16 -8.70 -6.43
C LYS A 80 -21.19 -7.67 -5.94
N ASN A 81 -22.29 -8.15 -5.36
CA ASN A 81 -23.44 -7.35 -4.93
C ASN A 81 -23.47 -7.23 -3.40
N CYS A 82 -22.32 -6.91 -2.78
CA CYS A 82 -22.30 -6.59 -1.37
C CYS A 82 -23.12 -5.32 -1.11
N GLY A 83 -24.06 -5.39 -0.17
CA GLY A 83 -24.94 -4.27 0.19
C GLY A 83 -24.35 -3.29 1.21
N CYS A 84 -23.08 -3.45 1.60
CA CYS A 84 -22.46 -2.51 2.53
C CYS A 84 -22.35 -1.11 1.87
N ASN A 85 -22.49 -0.05 2.68
CA ASN A 85 -22.50 1.32 2.18
C ASN A 85 -21.28 1.66 1.31
N PRO A 86 -20.03 1.28 1.67
CA PRO A 86 -18.87 1.49 0.80
C PRO A 86 -19.00 0.80 -0.56
N CYS A 87 -19.53 -0.43 -0.62
CA CYS A 87 -19.70 -1.13 -1.89
C CYS A 87 -20.76 -0.45 -2.75
N ARG A 88 -21.88 0.00 -2.17
CA ARG A 88 -22.94 0.73 -2.87
C ARG A 88 -22.44 2.05 -3.46
N LEU A 89 -21.75 2.87 -2.67
CA LEU A 89 -21.16 4.14 -3.15
C LEU A 89 -20.18 3.93 -4.32
N ASN A 90 -19.40 2.85 -4.27
CA ASN A 90 -18.50 2.52 -5.38
C ASN A 90 -19.26 2.09 -6.64
N HIS A 91 -20.35 1.33 -6.51
CA HIS A 91 -21.22 0.98 -7.64
C HIS A 91 -21.87 2.23 -8.26
N GLU A 92 -22.33 3.17 -7.44
CA GLU A 92 -22.85 4.48 -7.90
C GLU A 92 -21.78 5.29 -8.65
N ALA A 93 -20.51 5.18 -8.23
CA ALA A 93 -19.37 5.76 -8.92
C ALA A 93 -18.91 4.96 -10.16
N SER A 94 -19.72 4.01 -10.67
CA SER A 94 -19.41 3.17 -11.83
C SER A 94 -18.20 2.24 -11.64
N CYS A 95 -17.90 1.82 -10.40
CA CYS A 95 -16.89 0.79 -10.15
C CYS A 95 -17.27 -0.54 -10.80
N CYS A 96 -16.34 -1.17 -11.52
CA CYS A 96 -16.59 -2.44 -12.21
C CYS A 96 -16.90 -3.60 -11.23
N SER A 97 -16.24 -3.61 -10.07
CA SER A 97 -16.49 -4.56 -8.98
C SER A 97 -15.76 -4.13 -7.71
N SER A 98 -16.52 -3.63 -6.73
CA SER A 98 -15.98 -3.14 -5.44
C SER A 98 -15.17 -4.21 -4.72
N ASN A 99 -15.62 -5.46 -4.72
CA ASN A 99 -14.88 -6.56 -4.07
C ASN A 99 -13.56 -6.86 -4.79
N LYS A 100 -13.56 -6.96 -6.13
CA LYS A 100 -12.33 -7.25 -6.89
C LYS A 100 -11.31 -6.11 -6.79
N CYS A 101 -11.76 -4.85 -6.82
CA CYS A 101 -10.88 -3.70 -6.60
C CYS A 101 -10.25 -3.75 -5.20
N CYS A 102 -11.05 -4.12 -4.20
CA CYS A 102 -10.56 -4.29 -2.83
C CYS A 102 -9.53 -5.42 -2.71
N MET A 103 -9.77 -6.56 -3.37
CA MET A 103 -8.81 -7.67 -3.42
C MET A 103 -7.51 -7.27 -4.09
N LEU A 104 -7.58 -6.56 -5.22
CA LEU A 104 -6.38 -6.10 -5.92
C LEU A 104 -5.59 -5.09 -5.07
N ALA A 105 -6.25 -4.17 -4.38
CA ALA A 105 -5.61 -3.27 -3.42
C ALA A 105 -4.94 -4.06 -2.28
N ASN A 106 -5.58 -5.11 -1.77
CA ASN A 106 -4.99 -5.97 -0.74
C ASN A 106 -3.78 -6.74 -1.26
N GLU A 107 -3.82 -7.21 -2.50
CA GLU A 107 -2.70 -7.87 -3.14
C GLU A 107 -1.50 -6.94 -3.33
N LEU A 108 -1.73 -5.69 -3.76
CA LEU A 108 -0.68 -4.67 -3.84
C LEU A 108 0.05 -4.50 -2.50
N ILE A 109 -0.71 -4.40 -1.41
CA ILE A 109 -0.18 -4.21 -0.06
C ILE A 109 0.53 -5.47 0.44
N ALA A 110 -0.05 -6.65 0.22
CA ALA A 110 0.53 -7.93 0.64
C ALA A 110 1.88 -8.24 -0.03
N ASN A 111 2.11 -7.69 -1.23
CA ASN A 111 3.36 -7.82 -1.96
C ASN A 111 4.40 -6.73 -1.60
N LEU A 112 4.13 -5.87 -0.63
CA LEU A 112 5.12 -4.95 -0.09
C LEU A 112 6.03 -5.68 0.91
N ARG A 113 7.34 -5.63 0.66
CA ARG A 113 8.33 -6.12 1.63
C ARG A 113 8.17 -5.39 2.96
N LEU A 114 8.31 -6.13 4.07
CA LEU A 114 8.10 -5.64 5.45
C LEU A 114 8.77 -4.29 5.74
N ARG A 115 10.01 -4.09 5.29
CA ARG A 115 10.75 -2.83 5.47
C ARG A 115 9.96 -1.59 5.03
N TRP A 116 9.14 -1.72 3.99
CA TRP A 116 8.37 -0.63 3.40
C TRP A 116 6.91 -0.59 3.83
N HIS A 117 6.44 -1.62 4.52
CA HIS A 117 5.05 -1.68 4.96
C HIS A 117 4.80 -0.65 6.09
N PRO A 118 3.75 0.21 6.00
CA PRO A 118 3.51 1.27 7.01
C PRO A 118 3.22 0.75 8.42
N SER A 119 2.69 -0.47 8.57
CA SER A 119 2.49 -1.09 9.88
C SER A 119 3.77 -1.63 10.52
N HIS A 120 4.85 -1.75 9.76
CA HIS A 120 6.11 -2.28 10.26
C HIS A 120 7.06 -1.11 10.60
N LEU A 121 7.00 -0.66 11.85
CA LEU A 121 7.97 0.28 12.40
C LEU A 121 9.17 -0.51 12.92
N LEU A 122 10.37 -0.14 12.50
CA LEU A 122 11.58 -0.67 13.11
C LEU A 122 11.74 -0.05 14.50
N PRO A 123 12.36 -0.75 15.47
CA PRO A 123 12.71 -0.16 16.75
C PRO A 123 13.46 1.15 16.54
N VAL A 124 13.12 2.17 17.34
CA VAL A 124 13.86 3.45 17.36
C VAL A 124 15.31 3.11 17.67
N ASP A 125 16.24 3.51 16.80
CA ASP A 125 17.65 3.44 17.17
C ASP A 125 17.88 4.61 18.12
N ASN A 126 18.31 4.33 19.35
CA ASN A 126 18.79 5.34 20.30
C ASN A 126 20.17 5.86 19.88
N LEU A 127 20.37 6.14 18.59
CA LEU A 127 21.57 6.80 18.09
C LEU A 127 21.35 8.30 18.26
N THR A 128 21.71 8.80 19.45
CA THR A 128 21.95 10.22 19.64
C THR A 128 23.05 10.64 18.69
N VAL A 129 22.68 11.36 17.62
CA VAL A 129 23.64 12.16 16.86
C VAL A 129 24.03 13.29 17.81
N THR A 130 25.14 13.11 18.51
CA THR A 130 25.81 14.21 19.19
C THR A 130 26.49 15.01 18.10
N ASP A 131 25.98 16.21 17.83
CA ASP A 131 26.68 17.26 17.08
C ASP A 131 27.97 17.68 17.79
#